data_AF-A0A177KHC6-F1
#
_entry.id   AF-A0A177KHC6-F1
#
_cell.length_a   1.000
_cell.length_b   1.000
_cell.length_c   1.000
_cell.angle_alpha   90.00
_cell.angle_beta   90.00
_cell.angle_gamma   90.00
#
_symmetry.space_group_name_H-M   'P 1'
#
loop_
_entity.id
_entity.type
_entity.pdbx_description
1 polymer ?
#
loop_
_entity_poly.entity_id
_entity_poly.type
_entity_poly.pdbx_seq_one_letter_code
_entity_poly.pdbx_strand_id
1 'polypeptide(L)'
;MRRQEKIGLINEIVINILNLPIQRNTPIFSGETNLINMRKDHSEDFEKYGDYLREIIFSPDYISQYSPKRSIEYIKLFYDGEKEEHVLVAVRNSKSGVFYVRSLYVMDEATVLKYQKNGSFKEYKYKKKGSGAKIIL
;
A
#
# COMPACT_ATOMS: atom_id res chain seq x y z
N MET A 1 23.39 -8.17 -10.67
CA MET A 1 22.14 -8.32 -9.90
C MET A 1 21.28 -7.09 -10.14
N ARG A 2 20.00 -7.23 -10.52
CA ARG A 2 19.09 -6.07 -10.53
C ARG A 2 18.91 -5.61 -9.09
N ARG A 3 19.12 -4.32 -8.81
CA ARG A 3 19.01 -3.76 -7.46
C ARG A 3 17.55 -3.79 -7.04
N GLN A 4 17.27 -4.42 -5.91
CA GLN A 4 15.97 -4.36 -5.25
C GLN A 4 16.17 -3.96 -3.80
N GLU A 5 15.23 -3.19 -3.30
CA GLU A 5 15.23 -2.72 -1.92
C GLU A 5 13.98 -3.22 -1.21
N LYS A 6 14.13 -3.71 0.03
CA LYS A 6 12.99 -4.01 0.89
C LYS A 6 12.43 -2.71 1.44
N ILE A 7 11.17 -2.42 1.13
CA ILE A 7 10.50 -1.17 1.53
C ILE A 7 9.34 -1.38 2.51
N GLY A 8 8.96 -2.63 2.77
CA GLY A 8 7.87 -2.92 3.70
C GLY A 8 7.63 -4.42 3.92
N LEU A 9 6.54 -4.71 4.62
CA LEU A 9 6.09 -6.05 4.97
C LEU A 9 4.57 -6.11 4.89
N ILE A 10 4.02 -7.18 4.33
CA ILE A 10 2.59 -7.49 4.45
C ILE A 10 2.38 -8.07 5.84
N ASN A 11 1.75 -7.29 6.71
CA ASN A 11 1.52 -7.66 8.10
C ASN A 11 0.18 -8.41 8.28
N GLU A 12 0.00 -8.92 9.50
CA GLU A 12 -1.17 -9.71 9.89
C GLU A 12 -2.49 -8.93 9.78
N ILE A 13 -2.49 -7.61 9.98
CA ILE A 13 -3.70 -6.78 9.84
C ILE A 13 -4.16 -6.78 8.38
N VAL A 14 -3.24 -6.54 7.44
CA VAL A 14 -3.55 -6.57 6.00
C VAL A 14 -4.06 -7.94 5.58
N ILE A 15 -3.38 -9.00 6.03
CA ILE A 15 -3.76 -10.39 5.73
C ILE A 15 -5.17 -10.70 6.21
N ASN A 16 -5.50 -10.31 7.43
CA ASN A 16 -6.80 -10.61 8.04
C ASN A 16 -7.94 -9.80 7.39
N ILE A 17 -7.73 -8.51 7.15
CA ILE A 17 -8.76 -7.64 6.53
C ILE A 17 -9.07 -8.09 5.10
N LEU A 18 -8.05 -8.50 4.34
CA LEU A 18 -8.20 -8.88 2.93
C LEU A 18 -8.29 -10.41 2.72
N ASN A 19 -8.33 -11.20 3.80
CA ASN A 19 -8.37 -12.66 3.79
C ASN A 19 -7.33 -13.29 2.84
N LEU A 20 -6.06 -12.86 2.96
CA LEU A 20 -5.00 -13.26 2.04
C LEU A 20 -4.36 -14.60 2.46
N PRO A 21 -4.22 -15.58 1.54
CA PRO A 21 -3.59 -16.87 1.84
C PRO A 21 -2.06 -16.78 1.75
N ILE A 22 -1.44 -15.90 2.53
CA ILE A 22 0.02 -15.67 2.54
C ILE A 22 0.56 -15.60 3.97
N GLN A 23 1.87 -15.80 4.12
CA GLN A 23 2.52 -15.77 5.43
C GLN A 23 2.62 -14.34 5.99
N ARG A 24 2.50 -14.22 7.32
CA ARG A 24 2.76 -12.96 8.03
C ARG A 24 4.17 -12.45 7.74
N ASN A 25 4.34 -11.14 7.73
CA ASN A 25 5.63 -10.48 7.51
C ASN A 25 6.25 -10.85 6.14
N THR A 26 5.42 -11.11 5.13
CA THR A 26 5.90 -11.31 3.76
C THR A 26 6.55 -10.01 3.25
N PRO A 27 7.80 -10.02 2.78
CA PRO A 27 8.50 -8.80 2.37
C PRO A 27 7.92 -8.18 1.09
N ILE A 28 7.89 -6.84 1.07
CA ILE A 28 7.55 -6.03 -0.10
C ILE A 28 8.82 -5.33 -0.58
N PHE A 29 9.10 -5.47 -1.87
CA PHE A 29 10.29 -4.88 -2.50
C PHE A 29 9.94 -3.76 -3.48
N SER A 30 10.87 -2.84 -3.64
CA SER A 30 10.93 -1.94 -4.79
C SER A 30 12.07 -2.40 -5.69
N GLY A 31 11.78 -2.55 -6.99
CA GLY A 31 12.78 -2.85 -8.01
C GLY A 31 12.97 -1.65 -8.91
N GLU A 32 14.21 -1.44 -9.37
CA GLU A 32 14.57 -0.31 -10.24
C GLU A 32 13.64 -0.14 -11.45
N THR A 33 13.32 -1.23 -12.16
CA THR A 33 12.40 -1.19 -13.30
C THR A 33 10.99 -0.73 -12.89
N ASN A 34 10.50 -1.08 -11.70
CA ASN A 34 9.19 -0.62 -11.25
C ASN A 34 9.20 0.88 -10.95
N LEU A 35 10.27 1.39 -10.34
CA LEU A 35 10.43 2.83 -10.10
C LEU A 35 10.45 3.60 -11.41
N ILE A 36 11.19 3.11 -12.41
CA ILE A 36 11.23 3.70 -13.75
C ILE A 36 9.83 3.72 -14.38
N ASN A 37 9.10 2.60 -14.31
CA ASN A 37 7.75 2.53 -14.86
C ASN A 37 6.80 3.48 -14.16
N MET A 38 6.81 3.55 -12.82
CA MET A 38 5.97 4.49 -12.09
C MET A 38 6.28 5.95 -12.45
N ARG A 39 7.56 6.32 -12.53
CA ARG A 39 7.99 7.65 -12.97
C ARG A 39 7.55 7.98 -14.40
N LYS A 40 7.50 6.98 -15.28
CA LYS A 40 7.09 7.16 -16.68
C LYS A 40 5.56 7.25 -16.81
N ASP A 41 4.84 6.34 -16.16
CA ASP A 41 3.40 6.16 -16.33
C ASP A 41 2.59 7.17 -15.50
N HIS A 42 3.14 7.63 -14.38
CA HIS A 42 2.52 8.56 -13.42
C HIS A 42 3.52 9.63 -12.96
N SER A 43 4.12 10.36 -13.90
CA SER A 43 5.25 11.25 -13.62
C SER A 43 5.00 12.30 -12.53
N GLU A 44 3.89 13.05 -12.63
CA GLU A 44 3.52 14.10 -11.67
C GLU A 44 3.24 13.52 -10.28
N ASP A 45 2.42 12.47 -10.19
CA ASP A 45 2.12 11.81 -8.92
C ASP A 45 3.36 11.20 -8.29
N PHE A 46 4.24 10.60 -9.11
CA PHE A 46 5.47 10.00 -8.64
C PHE A 46 6.47 11.05 -8.13
N GLU A 47 6.52 12.22 -8.76
CA GLU A 47 7.31 13.34 -8.27
C GLU A 47 6.80 13.84 -6.91
N LYS A 48 5.47 13.97 -6.74
CA LYS A 48 4.86 14.43 -5.49
C LYS A 48 4.94 13.39 -4.36
N TYR A 49 4.72 12.11 -4.67
CA TYR A 49 4.48 11.07 -3.67
C TYR A 49 5.47 9.90 -3.67
N GLY A 50 6.40 9.83 -4.63
CA GLY A 50 7.33 8.70 -4.77
C GLY A 50 8.18 8.42 -3.52
N ASP A 51 8.58 9.47 -2.80
CA ASP A 51 9.37 9.35 -1.58
C ASP A 51 8.55 8.79 -0.39
N TYR A 52 7.22 8.84 -0.47
CA TYR A 52 6.30 8.37 0.56
C TYR A 52 5.96 6.88 0.42
N LEU A 53 6.51 6.14 -0.56
CA LEU A 53 6.23 4.71 -0.77
C LEU A 53 6.32 3.87 0.51
N ARG A 54 7.36 4.08 1.34
CA ARG A 54 7.52 3.34 2.61
C ARG A 54 6.42 3.71 3.60
N GLU A 55 6.09 5.00 3.70
CA GLU A 55 5.08 5.51 4.62
C GLU A 55 3.68 5.01 4.25
N ILE A 56 3.32 5.06 2.97
CA ILE A 56 2.03 4.58 2.46
C ILE A 56 1.85 3.08 2.75
N ILE A 57 2.91 2.28 2.58
CA ILE A 57 2.87 0.84 2.88
C ILE A 57 2.81 0.56 4.39
N PHE A 58 3.54 1.35 5.19
CA PHE A 58 3.65 1.14 6.63
C PHE A 58 2.39 1.58 7.38
N SER A 59 1.79 2.69 6.97
CA SER A 59 0.65 3.34 7.62
C SER A 59 -0.34 3.89 6.58
N PRO A 60 -1.03 3.01 5.83
CA PRO A 60 -2.14 3.41 4.98
C PRO A 60 -3.36 3.79 5.84
N ASP A 61 -4.28 4.55 5.27
CA ASP A 61 -5.60 4.83 5.86
C ASP A 61 -6.60 3.75 5.43
N TYR A 62 -6.49 3.30 4.18
CA TYR A 62 -7.29 2.21 3.63
C TYR A 62 -6.44 1.18 2.93
N ILE A 63 -6.95 -0.04 2.90
CA ILE A 63 -6.43 -1.11 2.05
C ILE A 63 -7.55 -1.67 1.19
N SER A 64 -7.17 -2.17 0.01
CA SER A 64 -8.08 -2.88 -0.88
C SER A 64 -7.39 -4.05 -1.57
N GLN A 65 -8.20 -4.87 -2.23
CA GLN A 65 -7.71 -5.95 -3.07
C GLN A 65 -8.33 -5.84 -4.46
N TYR A 66 -7.51 -5.56 -5.46
CA TYR A 66 -7.94 -5.57 -6.84
C TYR A 66 -7.87 -7.00 -7.41
N SER A 67 -9.02 -7.69 -7.34
CA SER A 67 -9.18 -9.10 -7.72
C SER A 67 -8.63 -9.46 -9.12
N PRO A 68 -8.83 -8.67 -10.20
CA PRO A 68 -8.33 -9.04 -11.52
C PRO A 68 -6.81 -9.14 -11.64
N LYS A 69 -6.05 -8.39 -10.82
CA LYS A 69 -4.57 -8.45 -10.83
C LYS A 69 -3.98 -9.05 -9.56
N ARG A 70 -4.80 -9.46 -8.59
CA ARG A 70 -4.38 -9.92 -7.25
C ARG A 70 -3.43 -8.92 -6.58
N SER A 71 -3.65 -7.64 -6.82
CA SER A 71 -2.86 -6.57 -6.18
C SER A 71 -3.45 -6.27 -4.81
N ILE A 72 -2.58 -6.05 -3.83
CA ILE A 72 -2.91 -5.40 -2.57
C ILE A 72 -2.70 -3.91 -2.80
N GLU A 73 -3.73 -3.11 -2.55
CA GLU A 73 -3.68 -1.66 -2.72
C GLU A 73 -3.60 -1.03 -1.34
N TYR A 74 -2.56 -0.22 -1.14
CA TYR A 74 -2.35 0.58 0.07
C TYR A 74 -2.71 2.01 -0.29
N ILE A 75 -3.70 2.59 0.37
CA ILE A 75 -4.19 3.93 0.08
C ILE A 75 -3.98 4.80 1.31
N LYS A 76 -3.32 5.93 1.11
CA LYS A 76 -3.08 6.94 2.14
C LYS A 76 -3.70 8.26 1.72
N LEU A 77 -4.28 8.95 2.68
CA LEU A 77 -4.84 10.28 2.52
C LEU A 77 -3.74 11.31 2.75
N PHE A 78 -3.61 12.23 1.80
CA PHE A 78 -2.76 13.42 1.93
C PHE A 78 -3.64 14.64 1.82
N TYR A 79 -3.35 15.67 2.62
CA TYR A 79 -4.04 16.94 2.56
C TYR A 79 -3.02 18.03 2.24
N ASP A 80 -3.21 18.72 1.12
CA ASP A 80 -2.29 19.77 0.65
C ASP A 80 -2.76 21.19 1.03
N GLY A 81 -3.86 21.30 1.79
CA GLY A 81 -4.45 22.57 2.21
C GLY A 81 -5.70 22.95 1.42
N GLU A 82 -5.91 22.36 0.24
CA GLU A 82 -7.09 22.63 -0.60
C GLU A 82 -8.01 21.42 -0.70
N LYS A 83 -7.42 20.23 -0.90
CA LYS A 83 -8.18 18.99 -1.07
C LYS A 83 -7.48 17.79 -0.41
N GLU A 84 -8.27 16.79 -0.12
CA GLU A 84 -7.78 15.48 0.28
C GLU A 84 -7.50 14.63 -0.97
N GLU A 85 -6.29 14.12 -1.10
CA GLU A 85 -5.87 13.23 -2.18
C GLU A 85 -5.73 11.78 -1.67
N HIS A 86 -6.35 10.85 -2.39
CA HIS A 86 -6.26 9.41 -2.12
C HIS A 86 -5.10 8.84 -2.94
N VAL A 87 -3.93 8.70 -2.32
CA VAL A 87 -2.73 8.19 -3.00
C VAL A 87 -2.67 6.68 -2.86
N LEU A 88 -2.76 5.96 -3.99
CA LEU A 88 -2.75 4.51 -4.06
C LEU A 88 -1.37 3.98 -4.42
N VAL A 89 -0.90 2.98 -3.68
CA VAL A 89 0.26 2.16 -4.01
C VAL A 89 -0.16 0.70 -4.23
N ALA A 90 0.04 0.20 -5.44
CA ALA A 90 -0.30 -1.16 -5.81
C ALA A 90 0.88 -2.12 -5.61
N VAL A 91 0.69 -3.11 -4.73
CA VAL A 91 1.67 -4.17 -4.43
C VAL A 91 1.19 -5.49 -5.03
N ARG A 92 2.04 -6.14 -5.84
CA ARG A 92 1.68 -7.38 -6.55
C ARG A 92 2.81 -8.41 -6.51
N ASN A 93 2.44 -9.68 -6.36
CA ASN A 93 3.41 -10.76 -6.47
C ASN A 93 3.91 -10.96 -7.91
N SER A 94 5.18 -11.34 -8.03
CA SER A 94 5.76 -11.87 -9.25
C SER A 94 5.33 -13.33 -9.46
N LYS A 95 5.65 -13.91 -10.62
CA LYS A 95 5.47 -15.35 -10.88
C LYS A 95 6.20 -16.23 -9.85
N SER A 96 7.29 -15.74 -9.26
CA SER A 96 8.05 -16.42 -8.21
C SER A 96 7.52 -16.21 -6.79
N GLY A 97 6.39 -15.51 -6.62
CA GLY A 97 5.78 -15.24 -5.31
C GLY A 97 6.33 -14.02 -4.56
N VAL A 98 7.43 -13.41 -5.03
CA VAL A 98 7.99 -12.18 -4.42
C VAL A 98 7.09 -10.98 -4.70
N PHE A 99 6.73 -10.19 -3.67
CA PHE A 99 5.87 -9.02 -3.78
C PHE A 99 6.66 -7.75 -4.09
N TYR A 100 6.16 -6.97 -5.04
CA TYR A 100 6.75 -5.69 -5.44
C TYR A 100 5.70 -4.59 -5.50
N VAL A 101 6.11 -3.35 -5.20
CA VAL A 101 5.38 -2.16 -5.66
C VAL A 101 5.43 -2.07 -7.17
N ARG A 102 4.30 -1.76 -7.80
CA ARG A 102 4.15 -1.72 -9.26
C ARG A 102 3.53 -0.43 -9.78
N SER A 103 2.71 0.25 -8.96
CA SER A 103 2.12 1.54 -9.32
C SER A 103 2.01 2.45 -8.11
N LEU A 104 2.07 3.75 -8.35
CA LEU A 104 1.76 4.83 -7.43
C LEU A 104 1.02 5.91 -8.22
N TYR A 105 -0.15 6.35 -7.74
CA TYR A 105 -0.89 7.46 -8.36
C TYR A 105 -1.98 8.01 -7.43
N VAL A 106 -2.42 9.24 -7.69
CA VAL A 106 -3.60 9.83 -7.04
C VAL A 106 -4.85 9.26 -7.70
N MET A 107 -5.74 8.68 -6.91
CA MET A 107 -7.01 8.15 -7.42
C MET A 107 -7.90 9.30 -7.89
N ASP A 108 -8.53 9.13 -9.06
CA ASP A 108 -9.56 10.05 -9.52
C ASP A 108 -10.81 9.97 -8.63
N GLU A 109 -11.57 11.07 -8.58
CA GLU A 109 -12.75 11.20 -7.71
C GLU A 109 -13.82 10.13 -8.01
N ALA A 110 -14.03 9.78 -9.28
CA ALA A 110 -15.01 8.76 -9.65
C ALA A 110 -14.60 7.37 -9.13
N THR A 111 -13.30 7.06 -9.14
CA THR A 111 -12.75 5.84 -8.56
C THR A 111 -12.88 5.83 -7.04
N VAL A 112 -12.59 6.95 -6.36
CA VAL A 112 -12.79 7.09 -4.90
C VAL A 112 -14.26 6.84 -4.53
N LEU A 113 -15.20 7.52 -5.19
CA LEU A 113 -16.63 7.36 -4.97
C LEU A 113 -17.10 5.93 -5.22
N LYS A 114 -16.57 5.28 -6.28
CA LYS A 114 -16.85 3.87 -6.56
C LYS A 114 -16.38 2.96 -5.43
N TYR A 115 -15.16 3.18 -4.91
CA TYR A 115 -14.59 2.36 -3.83
C TYR A 115 -15.35 2.53 -2.52
N GLN A 116 -15.81 3.75 -2.23
CA GLN A 116 -16.68 4.02 -1.09
C GLN A 116 -18.02 3.30 -1.26
N LYS A 117 -18.68 3.48 -2.41
CA LYS A 117 -20.01 2.91 -2.68
C LYS A 117 -20.04 1.38 -2.65
N ASN A 118 -19.00 0.74 -3.17
CA ASN A 118 -18.95 -0.73 -3.23
C ASN A 118 -18.23 -1.36 -2.02
N GLY A 119 -17.78 -0.55 -1.06
CA GLY A 119 -17.08 -1.02 0.14
C GLY A 119 -15.69 -1.60 -0.12
N SER A 120 -15.03 -1.22 -1.22
CA SER A 120 -13.66 -1.66 -1.53
C SER A 120 -12.62 -1.01 -0.63
N PHE A 121 -12.89 0.19 -0.10
CA PHE A 121 -12.07 0.76 0.97
C PHE A 121 -12.29 -0.02 2.26
N LYS A 122 -11.26 -0.74 2.70
CA LYS A 122 -11.22 -1.35 4.03
C LYS A 122 -10.34 -0.48 4.91
N GLU A 123 -10.93 0.12 5.95
CA GLU A 123 -10.19 0.93 6.93
C GLU A 123 -9.03 0.14 7.53
N TYR A 124 -7.83 0.72 7.48
CA TYR A 124 -6.66 0.14 8.10
C TYR A 124 -6.55 0.60 9.56
N LYS A 125 -7.10 -0.19 10.47
CA LYS A 125 -7.01 0.09 11.91
C LYS A 125 -5.76 -0.54 12.51
N TYR A 126 -4.67 0.23 12.55
CA TYR A 126 -3.49 -0.19 13.30
C TYR A 126 -3.78 -0.18 14.81
N LYS A 127 -4.03 -1.36 15.39
CA LYS A 127 -4.01 -1.50 16.86
C LYS A 127 -2.56 -1.55 17.32
N LYS A 128 -2.04 -0.44 17.85
CA LYS A 128 -0.82 -0.47 18.66
C LYS A 128 -1.03 -1.54 19.73
N LYS A 129 -0.19 -2.58 19.79
CA LYS A 129 -0.14 -3.45 20.97
C LYS A 129 0.08 -2.54 22.17
N GLY A 130 -0.88 -2.50 23.09
CA GLY A 130 -0.80 -1.69 24.29
C GLY A 130 0.51 -1.98 25.01
N SER A 131 1.26 -0.92 25.30
CA SER A 131 2.24 -0.87 26.37
C SER A 131 1.52 -1.15 27.68
N GLY A 132 1.38 -2.43 28.00
CA GLY A 132 0.60 -2.93 29.13
C GLY A 132 1.11 -4.28 29.61
N ALA A 133 2.42 -4.49 29.60
CA ALA A 133 3.02 -5.49 30.46
C ALA A 133 3.13 -4.86 31.85
N LYS A 134 2.19 -5.20 32.75
CA LYS A 134 2.38 -5.03 34.19
C LYS A 134 3.67 -5.76 34.57
N ILE A 135 4.69 -5.02 34.99
CA ILE A 135 5.74 -5.56 35.84
C ILE A 135 5.06 -5.79 37.18
N ILE A 136 4.81 -7.06 37.49
CA ILE A 136 4.53 -7.47 38.86
C ILE A 136 5.91 -7.53 39.52
N LEU A 137 6.19 -6.55 40.38
CA LEU A 137 7.15 -6.72 41.48
C LEU A 137 6.39 -7.30 42.67
#